data_AF-A0A1U9JL66-F1
#
_entry.id   AF-A0A1U9JL66-F1
#
_cell.length_a   1.000
_cell.length_b   1.000
_cell.length_c   1.000
_cell.angle_alpha   90.00
_cell.angle_beta   90.00
_cell.angle_gamma   90.00
#
_symmetry.space_group_name_H-M   'P 1'
#
loop_
_entity.id
_entity.type
_entity.pdbx_description
1 polymer ?
#
loop_
_entity_poly.entity_id
_entity_poly.type
_entity_poly.pdbx_seq_one_letter_code
_entity_poly.pdbx_strand_id
1 'polypeptide(L)'
;MPQTRRHFAPEFKLEVAKKIVQQQCSITQLCHELNLGETAVRRWVAQYKAELNGQPGIGLPLTPDQQRIRQLEAELRIAKEDNEILKKASALFARAYR
;
A
#
# COMPACT_ATOMS: atom_id res chain seq x y z
N MET A 1 22.20 4.89 -21.46
CA MET A 1 21.92 5.88 -20.40
C MET A 1 20.76 5.36 -19.55
N PRO A 2 20.85 5.31 -18.21
CA PRO A 2 19.73 4.90 -17.37
C PRO A 2 18.59 5.93 -17.49
N GLN A 3 17.39 5.49 -17.84
CA GLN A 3 16.22 6.37 -17.88
C GLN A 3 15.80 6.74 -16.45
N THR A 4 15.61 8.04 -16.20
CA THR A 4 15.07 8.56 -14.94
C THR A 4 13.67 8.02 -14.73
N ARG A 5 13.44 7.33 -13.60
CA ARG A 5 12.12 6.78 -13.26
C ARG A 5 11.15 7.92 -12.98
N ARG A 6 10.04 7.97 -13.72
CA ARG A 6 8.93 8.89 -13.43
C ARG A 6 8.23 8.44 -12.15
N HIS A 7 8.09 9.36 -11.20
CA HIS A 7 7.30 9.16 -9.99
C HIS A 7 5.90 9.73 -10.20
N PHE A 8 4.89 8.96 -9.83
CA PHE A 8 3.48 9.38 -9.88
C PHE A 8 2.91 9.31 -8.47
N ALA A 9 2.09 10.31 -8.14
CA ALA A 9 1.36 10.37 -6.88
C ALA A 9 0.36 9.20 -6.78
N PRO A 10 0.10 8.64 -5.57
CA PRO A 10 -0.85 7.56 -5.39
C PRO A 10 -2.26 7.88 -5.93
N GLU A 11 -2.69 9.12 -5.80
CA GLU A 11 -4.00 9.62 -6.23
C GLU A 11 -4.13 9.51 -7.76
N PHE A 12 -3.10 9.95 -8.49
CA PHE A 12 -3.06 9.83 -9.95
C PHE A 12 -3.10 8.37 -10.41
N LYS A 13 -2.33 7.49 -9.75
CA LYS A 13 -2.34 6.05 -10.06
C LYS A 13 -3.70 5.44 -9.79
N LEU A 14 -4.37 5.85 -8.72
CA LEU A 14 -5.70 5.40 -8.34
C LEU A 14 -6.73 5.84 -9.39
N GLU A 15 -6.72 7.09 -9.84
CA GLU A 15 -7.62 7.60 -10.87
C GLU A 15 -7.49 6.81 -12.18
N VAL A 16 -6.27 6.58 -12.63
CA VAL A 16 -5.95 5.77 -13.82
C VAL A 16 -6.51 4.35 -13.67
N ALA A 17 -6.21 3.69 -12.55
CA ALA A 17 -6.67 2.32 -12.30
C ALA A 17 -8.20 2.23 -12.18
N LYS A 18 -8.82 3.21 -11.52
CA LYS A 18 -10.27 3.32 -11.35
C LYS A 18 -10.96 3.51 -12.69
N LYS A 19 -10.45 4.38 -13.57
CA LYS A 19 -11.00 4.62 -14.90
C LYS A 19 -10.98 3.33 -15.74
N ILE A 20 -9.87 2.59 -15.72
CA ILE A 20 -9.76 1.31 -16.45
C ILE A 20 -10.72 0.26 -15.90
N VAL A 21 -10.80 0.10 -14.57
CA VAL A 21 -11.61 -0.96 -13.95
C VAL A 21 -13.10 -0.66 -13.99
N GLN A 22 -13.51 0.59 -13.74
CA GLN A 22 -14.92 0.97 -13.60
C GLN A 22 -15.54 1.41 -14.93
N GLN A 23 -14.79 2.11 -15.79
CA GLN A 23 -15.30 2.63 -17.06
C GLN A 23 -14.90 1.73 -18.25
N GLN A 24 -14.28 0.58 -17.99
CA GLN A 24 -13.83 -0.41 -18.99
C GLN A 24 -12.98 0.20 -20.12
N CYS A 25 -12.26 1.28 -19.84
CA CYS A 25 -11.35 1.89 -20.82
C CYS A 25 -10.19 0.94 -21.15
N SER A 26 -9.76 0.94 -22.42
CA SER A 26 -8.59 0.16 -22.84
C SER A 26 -7.32 0.71 -22.19
N ILE A 27 -6.52 -0.18 -21.61
CA ILE A 27 -5.21 0.15 -21.04
C ILE A 27 -4.33 0.82 -22.10
N THR A 28 -4.32 0.29 -23.32
CA THR A 28 -3.48 0.78 -24.42
C THR A 28 -3.85 2.21 -24.81
N GLN A 29 -5.15 2.50 -24.97
CA GLN A 29 -5.62 3.85 -25.31
C GLN A 29 -5.20 4.86 -24.23
N LEU A 30 -5.44 4.53 -22.96
CA LEU A 30 -5.12 5.42 -21.85
C LEU A 30 -3.62 5.63 -21.67
N CYS A 31 -2.82 4.59 -21.95
CA CYS A 31 -1.36 4.68 -21.98
C CYS A 31 -0.86 5.64 -23.06
N HIS A 32 -1.48 5.62 -24.26
CA HIS A 32 -1.14 6.56 -25.33
C HIS A 32 -1.54 7.99 -25.00
N GLU A 33 -2.75 8.21 -24.48
CA GLU A 33 -3.25 9.54 -24.11
C GLU A 33 -2.42 10.21 -23.01
N LEU A 34 -2.06 9.46 -21.97
CA LEU A 34 -1.36 9.99 -20.79
C LEU A 34 0.16 9.79 -20.84
N ASN A 35 0.67 9.25 -21.95
CA ASN A 35 2.07 8.87 -22.13
C ASN A 35 2.60 8.03 -20.94
N LEU A 36 1.91 6.93 -20.64
CA LEU A 36 2.21 6.01 -19.54
C LEU A 36 2.74 4.67 -20.05
N GLY A 37 3.66 4.08 -19.31
CA GLY A 37 4.14 2.73 -19.61
C GLY A 37 3.09 1.66 -19.26
N GLU A 38 2.76 0.80 -20.22
CA GLU A 38 1.70 -0.21 -20.09
C GLU A 38 1.93 -1.16 -18.91
N THR A 39 3.18 -1.62 -18.71
CA THR A 39 3.55 -2.49 -17.58
C THR A 39 3.29 -1.83 -16.22
N ALA A 40 3.49 -0.51 -16.11
CA ALA A 40 3.22 0.22 -14.87
C ALA A 40 1.71 0.31 -14.61
N VAL A 41 0.93 0.65 -15.64
CA VAL A 41 -0.53 0.75 -15.54
C VAL A 41 -1.15 -0.61 -15.18
N ARG A 42 -0.70 -1.70 -15.81
CA ARG A 42 -1.13 -3.07 -15.45
C ARG A 42 -0.90 -3.39 -13.97
N ARG A 43 0.24 -2.97 -13.41
CA ARG A 43 0.53 -3.14 -11.97
C ARG A 43 -0.41 -2.31 -11.10
N TRP A 44 -0.71 -1.07 -11.47
CA TRP A 44 -1.65 -0.22 -10.71
C TRP A 44 -3.07 -0.79 -10.74
N VAL A 45 -3.50 -1.32 -11.89
CA VAL A 45 -4.80 -2.00 -12.02
C VAL A 45 -4.85 -3.26 -11.16
N ALA A 46 -3.81 -4.09 -11.17
CA ALA A 46 -3.73 -5.28 -10.33
C ALA A 46 -3.77 -4.93 -8.83
N GLN A 47 -3.03 -3.88 -8.44
CA GLN A 47 -3.04 -3.35 -7.07
C GLN A 47 -4.45 -2.90 -6.66
N TYR A 48 -5.10 -2.07 -7.48
CA TYR A 48 -6.44 -1.57 -7.20
C TYR A 48 -7.48 -2.70 -7.10
N LYS A 49 -7.41 -3.70 -7.98
CA LYS A 49 -8.29 -4.89 -7.90
C LYS A 49 -8.07 -5.69 -6.63
N ALA A 50 -6.83 -5.83 -6.16
CA ALA A 50 -6.54 -6.51 -4.90
C ALA A 50 -7.16 -5.75 -3.72
N GLU A 51 -7.00 -4.43 -3.68
CA GLU A 51 -7.57 -3.57 -2.64
C GLU A 51 -9.10 -3.61 -2.60
N LEU A 52 -9.75 -3.65 -3.76
CA LEU A 52 -11.21 -3.85 -3.84
C LEU A 52 -11.67 -5.19 -3.24
N ASN A 53 -10.80 -6.20 -3.23
CA ASN A 53 -11.04 -7.49 -2.60
C ASN A 53 -10.54 -7.55 -1.14
N GLY A 54 -10.18 -6.40 -0.54
CA GLY A 54 -9.64 -6.32 0.81
C GLY A 54 -8.24 -6.93 0.97
N GLN A 55 -7.52 -7.15 -0.14
CA GLN A 55 -6.17 -7.69 -0.13
C GLN A 55 -5.15 -6.55 -0.22
N PRO A 56 -3.98 -6.65 0.43
CA PRO A 56 -2.96 -5.59 0.43
C PRO A 56 -2.33 -5.34 -0.95
N GLY A 57 -2.48 -6.28 -1.89
CA GLY A 57 -1.86 -6.23 -3.22
C GLY A 57 -0.33 -6.44 -3.18
N ILE A 58 0.34 -6.08 -4.26
CA ILE A 58 1.78 -6.31 -4.49
C ILE A 58 2.60 -5.08 -4.10
N GLY A 59 2.01 -3.89 -4.15
CA GLY A 59 2.69 -2.61 -4.08
C GLY A 59 2.32 -1.77 -2.85
N LEU A 60 2.62 -0.47 -2.97
CA LEU A 60 2.11 0.53 -2.04
C LEU A 60 0.59 0.69 -2.24
N PRO A 61 -0.17 0.83 -1.15
CA PRO A 61 -1.62 0.98 -1.24
C PRO A 61 -2.01 2.25 -1.99
N LEU A 62 -2.96 2.11 -2.91
CA LEU A 62 -3.49 3.19 -3.74
C LEU A 62 -4.72 3.83 -3.10
N THR A 63 -5.60 3.02 -2.52
CA THR A 63 -6.81 3.49 -1.84
C THR A 63 -6.50 4.07 -0.46
N PRO A 64 -7.18 5.17 -0.07
CA PRO A 64 -7.03 5.75 1.27
C PRO A 64 -7.30 4.74 2.39
N ASP A 65 -8.29 3.87 2.19
CA ASP A 65 -8.65 2.84 3.16
C ASP A 65 -7.50 1.84 3.35
N GLN A 66 -6.91 1.32 2.27
CA GLN A 66 -5.78 0.40 2.39
C GLN A 66 -4.52 1.10 2.92
N GLN A 67 -4.33 2.39 2.62
CA GLN A 67 -3.26 3.20 3.21
C GLN A 67 -3.43 3.29 4.73
N ARG A 68 -4.66 3.55 5.20
CA ARG A 68 -4.97 3.63 6.63
C ARG A 68 -4.83 2.28 7.31
N ILE A 69 -5.30 1.19 6.70
CA ILE A 69 -5.12 -0.18 7.21
C ILE A 69 -3.63 -0.46 7.43
N ARG A 70 -2.80 -0.21 6.42
CA ARG A 70 -1.35 -0.44 6.50
C ARG A 70 -0.69 0.41 7.60
N GLN A 71 -1.12 1.66 7.76
CA GLN A 71 -0.64 2.52 8.84
C GLN A 71 -1.00 1.95 10.22
N LEU A 72 -2.26 1.56 10.41
CA LEU A 72 -2.75 0.99 11.66
C LEU A 72 -2.07 -0.33 12.00
N GLU A 73 -1.83 -1.20 11.02
CA GLU A 73 -1.07 -2.43 11.21
C GLU A 73 0.36 -2.16 11.69
N ALA A 74 1.01 -1.12 11.17
CA ALA A 74 2.34 -0.72 11.60
C ALA A 74 2.33 -0.18 13.04
N GLU A 75 1.37 0.69 13.38
CA GLU A 75 1.18 1.21 14.74
C GLU A 75 0.89 0.09 15.74
N LEU A 76 0.02 -0.87 15.39
CA LEU A 76 -0.28 -2.03 16.22
C LEU A 76 0.93 -2.93 16.44
N ARG A 77 1.77 -3.11 15.42
CA ARG A 77 3.00 -3.90 15.56
C ARG A 77 3.94 -3.26 16.59
N ILE A 78 4.16 -1.95 16.47
CA ILE A 78 5.01 -1.19 17.41
C ILE A 78 4.44 -1.30 18.83
N ALA A 79 3.14 -1.04 19.00
CA ALA A 79 2.50 -1.11 20.31
C ALA A 79 2.59 -2.51 20.95
N LYS A 80 2.51 -3.58 20.14
CA LYS A 80 2.69 -4.96 20.62
C LYS A 80 4.13 -5.21 21.07
N GLU A 81 5.11 -4.76 20.29
CA GLU A 81 6.53 -4.89 20.66
C GLU A 81 6.84 -4.17 21.97
N ASP A 82 6.37 -2.93 22.13
CA ASP A 82 6.51 -2.15 23.36
C ASP A 82 5.85 -2.85 24.55
N ASN A 83 4.65 -3.38 24.37
CA ASN A 83 3.94 -4.12 25.42
C ASN A 83 4.71 -5.36 25.88
N GLU A 84 5.33 -6.10 24.94
CA GLU A 84 6.16 -7.26 25.26
C GLU A 84 7.44 -6.87 26.01
N ILE A 85 8.06 -5.74 25.67
CA ILE A 85 9.21 -5.21 26.43
C ILE A 85 8.78 -4.85 27.86
N LEU A 86 7.66 -4.14 28.01
CA LEU A 86 7.14 -3.74 29.33
C LEU A 86 6.78 -4.93 30.21
N LYS A 87 6.15 -5.97 29.63
CA LYS A 87 5.86 -7.23 30.34
C LYS A 87 7.14 -7.90 30.85
N LYS A 88 8.17 -8.00 30.00
CA LYS A 88 9.46 -8.59 30.38
C LYS A 88 10.13 -7.80 31.51
N ALA A 89 10.16 -6.47 31.41
CA ALA A 89 10.69 -5.60 32.45
C ALA A 89 9.93 -5.78 33.77
N SER A 90 8.60 -5.75 33.73
CA SER A 90 7.73 -5.95 34.90
C SER A 90 7.99 -7.30 35.59
N ALA A 91 8.16 -8.37 34.81
CA ALA A 91 8.48 -9.69 35.35
C ALA A 91 9.87 -9.75 36.01
N LEU A 92 10.87 -9.04 35.48
CA LEU A 92 12.19 -8.92 36.09
C LEU A 92 12.11 -8.15 37.42
N PHE A 93 11.40 -7.02 37.46
CA PHE A 93 11.20 -6.27 38.69
C PHE A 93 10.48 -7.10 39.75
N ALA A 94 9.38 -7.78 39.40
CA ALA A 94 8.66 -8.64 40.34
C ALA A 94 9.52 -9.78 40.93
N ARG A 95 10.53 -10.26 40.18
CA ARG A 95 11.50 -11.25 40.66
C ARG A 95 12.58 -10.65 41.56
N ALA A 96 13.00 -9.41 41.30
CA ALA A 96 14.07 -8.74 42.04
C ALA A 96 13.61 -8.24 43.43
N TYR A 97 12.30 -8.03 43.62
CA TYR A 97 11.70 -7.57 44.89
C TYR A 97 11.00 -8.69 45.68
N ARG A 98 11.26 -9.95 45.35
CA ARG A 98 10.89 -11.12 46.16
C ARG A 98 12.13 -11.60 46.91
#